data_AF-A0A3E0H7N3-F1
#
_entry.id   AF-A0A3E0H7N3-F1
#
_cell.length_a   1.000
_cell.length_b   1.000
_cell.length_c   1.000
_cell.angle_alpha   90.00
_cell.angle_beta   90.00
_cell.angle_gamma   90.00
#
_symmetry.space_group_name_H-M   'P 1'
#
loop_
_entity.id
_entity.type
_entity.pdbx_description
1 polymer ?
#
loop_
_entity_poly.entity_id
_entity_poly.type
_entity_poly.pdbx_seq_one_letter_code
_entity_poly.pdbx_strand_id
1 'polypeptide(L)'
;MPQHRDVVVVGASAGGVEALRELLSALPADLPAAVLVVLHMPTGGTSALPAILRRAGRLHVQPAANGASLRHGHVYTAVPDHHLLVVGDVMALSRGLTENGHRPAVDVLFRSAAHTVGPRAIGVVLSGSLDDGAAGLMSIAAHGGAAVVQEPVDAICAGMPANALREVPTARVAPIAQLADVITELTAERVGGQPVGHDWTEEALAVRKDDALERALWTALRTLDEKISLGHRMEQTAMQRGNGYGARWYAASVAEATQAADVLRHFIRDDVLAQEGTAR
;
A
#
# COMPACT_ATOMS: atom_id res chain seq x y z
N MET A 1 10.74 10.17 -23.31
CA MET A 1 11.90 10.73 -22.59
C MET A 1 12.22 9.77 -21.45
N PRO A 2 13.50 9.41 -21.20
CA PRO A 2 13.86 8.64 -20.01
C PRO A 2 13.48 9.44 -18.76
N GLN A 3 12.84 8.78 -17.80
CA GLN A 3 12.44 9.36 -16.51
C GLN A 3 13.41 8.89 -15.43
N HIS A 4 13.47 9.59 -14.30
CA HIS A 4 14.20 9.15 -13.12
C HIS A 4 13.24 8.47 -12.15
N ARG A 5 13.79 7.69 -11.21
CA ARG A 5 12.96 7.23 -10.09
C ARG A 5 12.72 8.38 -9.13
N ASP A 6 11.46 8.78 -8.99
CA ASP A 6 11.06 10.01 -8.31
C ASP A 6 9.90 9.82 -7.33
N VAL A 7 9.50 8.56 -7.07
CA VAL A 7 8.50 8.22 -6.06
C VAL A 7 9.04 7.13 -5.14
N VAL A 8 9.29 7.48 -3.89
CA VAL A 8 9.72 6.56 -2.84
C VAL A 8 8.51 6.23 -1.97
N VAL A 9 8.14 4.97 -1.87
CA VAL A 9 7.10 4.49 -0.96
C VAL A 9 7.75 3.68 0.17
N VAL A 10 7.46 4.06 1.41
CA VAL A 10 8.10 3.50 2.61
C VAL A 10 7.05 2.87 3.51
N GLY A 11 7.31 1.63 3.92
CA GLY A 11 6.47 0.88 4.85
C GLY A 11 7.21 0.54 6.13
N ALA A 12 6.58 0.77 7.28
CA ALA A 12 7.15 0.44 8.59
C ALA A 12 6.05 0.09 9.62
N SER A 13 6.43 -0.56 10.72
CA SER A 13 5.51 -0.91 11.81
C SER A 13 6.22 -0.82 13.17
N ALA A 14 6.28 -1.89 13.95
CA ALA A 14 7.01 -1.94 15.22
C ALA A 14 8.50 -1.54 15.05
N GLY A 15 8.96 -0.55 15.84
CA GLY A 15 10.29 0.07 15.69
C GLY A 15 10.45 0.96 14.46
N GLY A 16 9.36 1.20 13.72
CA GLY A 16 9.38 1.96 12.48
C GLY A 16 9.56 3.46 12.67
N VAL A 17 9.16 4.02 13.81
CA VAL A 17 9.32 5.47 14.07
C VAL A 17 10.81 5.81 14.17
N GLU A 18 11.60 5.01 14.88
CA GLU A 18 13.04 5.16 15.01
C GLU A 18 13.73 5.04 13.66
N ALA A 19 13.41 3.98 12.90
CA ALA A 19 13.95 3.77 11.56
C ALA A 19 13.61 4.93 10.61
N LEU A 20 12.34 5.39 10.59
CA LEU A 20 11.93 6.52 9.76
C LEU A 20 12.65 7.83 10.15
N ARG A 21 12.87 8.09 11.44
CA ARG A 21 13.60 9.27 11.89
C ARG A 21 15.03 9.24 11.40
N GLU A 22 15.71 8.10 11.55
CA GLU A 22 17.09 7.94 11.10
C GLU A 22 17.20 8.09 9.57
N LEU A 23 16.35 7.37 8.82
CA LEU A 23 16.29 7.48 7.37
C LEU A 23 16.08 8.93 6.90
N LEU A 24 15.06 9.61 7.41
CA LEU A 24 14.74 10.97 6.98
C LEU A 24 15.77 12.01 7.42
N SER A 25 16.54 11.74 8.49
CA SER A 25 17.62 12.63 8.94
C SER A 25 18.82 12.63 8.00
N ALA A 26 19.04 11.51 7.31
CA ALA A 26 20.14 11.33 6.36
C ALA A 26 19.76 11.71 4.92
N LEU A 27 18.46 11.76 4.57
CA LEU A 27 18.03 12.17 3.23
C LEU A 27 18.33 13.66 2.95
N PRO A 28 18.79 13.99 1.73
CA PRO A 28 19.11 15.37 1.35
C PRO A 28 17.84 16.22 1.21
N ALA A 29 17.95 17.53 1.46
CA ALA A 29 16.80 18.45 1.42
C ALA A 29 16.24 18.65 -0.01
N ASP A 30 17.10 18.48 -1.01
CA ASP A 30 16.84 18.60 -2.44
C ASP A 30 16.63 17.24 -3.12
N LEU A 31 16.27 16.20 -2.35
CA LEU A 31 15.94 14.88 -2.87
C LEU A 31 15.00 15.00 -4.09
N PRO A 32 15.40 14.52 -5.28
CA PRO A 32 14.62 14.66 -6.52
C PRO A 32 13.49 13.63 -6.59
N ALA A 33 12.81 13.38 -5.47
CA ALA A 33 11.72 12.43 -5.33
C ALA A 33 10.70 12.88 -4.27
N ALA A 34 9.46 12.44 -4.42
CA ALA A 34 8.44 12.48 -3.39
C ALA A 34 8.52 11.21 -2.53
N VAL A 35 8.41 11.34 -1.20
CA VAL A 35 8.40 10.21 -0.27
C VAL A 35 7.01 10.04 0.33
N LEU A 36 6.42 8.85 0.23
CA LEU A 36 5.14 8.51 0.83
C LEU A 36 5.37 7.45 1.91
N VAL A 37 4.86 7.68 3.11
CA VAL A 37 5.15 6.84 4.28
C VAL A 37 3.87 6.25 4.85
N VAL A 38 3.80 4.92 4.91
CA VAL A 38 2.83 4.19 5.71
C VAL A 38 3.54 3.65 6.95
N LEU A 39 3.06 4.07 8.11
CA LEU A 39 3.37 3.48 9.40
C LEU A 39 2.08 2.91 9.97
N HIS A 40 2.08 1.66 10.45
CA HIS A 40 0.93 1.11 11.15
C HIS A 40 0.58 1.96 12.38
N MET A 41 -0.68 2.39 12.44
CA MET A 41 -1.17 3.22 13.52
C MET A 41 -2.62 2.86 13.85
N PRO A 42 -3.07 3.09 15.10
CA PRO A 42 -4.48 2.93 15.45
C PRO A 42 -5.39 3.81 14.58
N THR A 43 -6.62 3.37 14.35
CA THR A 43 -7.61 4.06 13.50
C THR A 43 -8.14 5.37 14.10
N GLY A 44 -7.92 5.62 15.39
CA GLY A 44 -8.43 6.80 16.10
C GLY A 44 -7.39 7.89 16.34
N GLY A 45 -7.83 9.15 16.24
CA GLY A 45 -7.08 10.33 16.67
C GLY A 45 -6.23 10.98 15.58
N THR A 46 -5.37 11.92 15.99
CA THR A 46 -4.40 12.57 15.11
C THR A 46 -3.06 11.86 15.18
N SER A 47 -2.43 11.60 14.03
CA SER A 47 -1.07 11.06 14.02
C SER A 47 -0.05 12.14 14.41
N ALA A 48 0.81 11.83 15.39
CA ALA A 48 1.95 12.67 15.74
C ALA A 48 3.13 12.50 14.76
N LEU A 49 3.07 11.50 13.87
CA LEU A 49 4.15 11.12 12.96
C LEU A 49 4.66 12.28 12.10
N PRO A 50 3.82 13.09 11.42
CA PRO A 50 4.32 14.23 10.64
C PRO A 50 5.16 15.20 11.49
N ALA A 51 4.76 15.45 12.74
CA ALA A 51 5.48 16.36 13.62
C ALA A 51 6.80 15.76 14.15
N ILE A 52 6.84 14.44 14.35
CA ILE A 52 8.07 13.72 14.73
C ILE A 52 9.06 13.75 13.58
N LEU A 53 8.62 13.37 12.38
CA LEU A 53 9.47 13.26 11.19
C LEU A 53 9.98 14.63 10.71
N ARG A 54 9.16 15.68 10.81
CA ARG A 54 9.58 17.06 10.50
C ARG A 54 10.72 17.57 11.36
N ARG A 55 10.88 17.04 12.59
CA ARG A 55 12.01 17.40 13.47
C ARG A 55 13.26 16.58 13.17
N ALA A 56 13.12 15.44 12.50
CA ALA A 56 14.22 14.52 12.24
C ALA A 56 14.97 14.86 10.94
N GLY A 57 14.25 15.27 9.89
CA GLY A 57 14.81 15.50 8.57
C GLY A 57 14.71 16.93 8.06
N ARG A 58 15.26 17.14 6.87
CA ARG A 58 15.27 18.45 6.16
C ARG A 58 14.15 18.58 5.13
N LEU A 59 13.50 17.47 4.78
CA LEU A 59 12.40 17.41 3.82
C LEU A 59 11.11 18.03 4.40
N HIS A 60 10.25 18.54 3.52
CA HIS A 60 8.95 19.08 3.92
C HIS A 60 7.97 17.95 4.24
N VAL A 61 7.73 17.71 5.54
CA VAL A 61 6.83 16.64 5.99
C VAL A 61 5.41 17.16 6.26
N GLN A 62 4.41 16.51 5.67
CA GLN A 62 2.99 16.79 5.90
C GLN A 62 2.12 15.51 5.82
N PRO A 63 0.92 15.49 6.41
CA PRO A 63 -0.05 14.44 6.15
C PRO A 63 -0.43 14.40 4.66
N ALA A 64 -0.69 13.21 4.15
CA ALA A 64 -1.23 13.03 2.80
C ALA A 64 -2.62 13.66 2.70
N ALA A 65 -2.92 14.22 1.52
CA ALA A 65 -4.20 14.83 1.20
C ALA A 65 -4.73 14.24 -0.11
N ASN A 66 -6.02 13.92 -0.14
CA ASN A 66 -6.65 13.33 -1.32
C ASN A 66 -6.57 14.30 -2.53
N GLY A 67 -6.11 13.80 -3.68
CA GLY A 67 -5.96 14.58 -4.91
C GLY A 67 -4.73 15.49 -4.96
N ALA A 68 -3.92 15.55 -3.90
CA ALA A 68 -2.73 16.39 -3.90
C ALA A 68 -1.62 15.80 -4.78
N SER A 69 -0.94 16.65 -5.55
CA SER A 69 0.17 16.24 -6.41
C SER A 69 1.42 15.86 -5.62
N LEU A 70 2.18 14.92 -6.16
CA LEU A 70 3.51 14.57 -5.67
C LEU A 70 4.48 15.71 -5.93
N ARG A 71 5.33 16.01 -4.95
CA ARG A 71 6.36 17.06 -5.06
C ARG A 71 7.68 16.53 -4.56
N HIS A 72 8.76 16.82 -5.29
CA HIS A 72 10.11 16.50 -4.85
C HIS A 72 10.45 17.24 -3.55
N GLY A 73 11.35 16.68 -2.74
CA GLY A 73 11.73 17.28 -1.46
C GLY A 73 10.63 17.22 -0.38
N HIS A 74 9.56 16.44 -0.61
CA HIS A 74 8.43 16.31 0.32
C HIS A 74 8.25 14.88 0.82
N VAL A 75 7.76 14.79 2.06
CA VAL A 75 7.34 13.54 2.70
C VAL A 75 5.85 13.63 3.05
N TYR A 76 5.08 12.64 2.61
CA TYR A 76 3.65 12.53 2.85
C TYR A 76 3.36 11.32 3.73
N THR A 77 2.85 11.55 4.94
CA THR A 77 2.50 10.44 5.84
C THR A 77 1.05 10.04 5.66
N ALA A 78 0.78 8.74 5.64
CA ALA A 78 -0.58 8.21 5.71
C ALA A 78 -1.33 8.74 6.95
N VAL A 79 -2.65 8.87 6.81
CA VAL A 79 -3.53 9.38 7.87
C VAL A 79 -4.33 8.22 8.49
N PRO A 80 -4.73 8.31 9.77
CA PRO A 80 -5.52 7.26 10.42
C PRO A 80 -6.78 6.91 9.64
N ASP A 81 -7.13 5.62 9.64
CA ASP A 81 -8.35 5.08 9.02
C ASP A 81 -8.49 5.33 7.51
N HIS A 82 -7.39 5.65 6.81
CA HIS A 82 -7.37 5.71 5.34
C HIS A 82 -6.15 4.97 4.79
N HIS A 83 -6.35 4.21 3.72
CA HIS A 83 -5.24 3.80 2.87
C HIS A 83 -4.71 5.01 2.12
N LEU A 84 -3.37 5.11 2.06
CA LEU A 84 -2.67 6.03 1.18
C LEU A 84 -2.34 5.30 -0.12
N LEU A 85 -2.74 5.87 -1.24
CA LEU A 85 -2.45 5.36 -2.58
C LEU A 85 -1.73 6.44 -3.39
N VAL A 86 -1.02 6.00 -4.41
CA VAL A 86 -0.54 6.85 -5.51
C VAL A 86 -1.24 6.43 -6.81
N VAL A 87 -1.68 7.42 -7.57
CA VAL A 87 -2.32 7.25 -8.87
C VAL A 87 -1.65 8.19 -9.86
N GLY A 88 -0.63 7.69 -10.56
CA GLY A 88 0.23 8.53 -11.40
C GLY A 88 0.99 9.52 -10.53
N ASP A 89 0.78 10.82 -10.76
CA ASP A 89 1.47 11.89 -10.03
C ASP A 89 0.63 12.53 -8.91
N VAL A 90 -0.47 11.88 -8.49
CA VAL A 90 -1.32 12.35 -7.37
C VAL A 90 -1.50 11.30 -6.29
N MET A 91 -1.72 11.75 -5.06
CA MET A 91 -2.13 10.90 -3.94
C MET A 91 -3.65 10.71 -3.91
N ALA A 92 -4.09 9.51 -3.50
CA ALA A 92 -5.48 9.24 -3.19
C ALA A 92 -5.61 8.67 -1.78
N LEU A 93 -6.70 9.01 -1.09
CA LEU A 93 -7.05 8.45 0.21
C LEU A 93 -8.31 7.62 0.07
N SER A 94 -8.28 6.38 0.57
CA SER A 94 -9.42 5.46 0.48
C SER A 94 -9.75 4.87 1.84
N ARG A 95 -11.05 4.68 2.09
CA ARG A 95 -11.56 3.88 3.22
C ARG A 95 -11.95 2.46 2.81
N GLY A 96 -11.32 1.93 1.76
CA GLY A 96 -11.47 0.54 1.36
C GLY A 96 -11.10 -0.42 2.48
N LEU A 97 -11.46 -1.70 2.30
CA LEU A 97 -11.28 -2.77 3.30
C LEU A 97 -9.86 -2.79 3.89
N THR A 98 -9.76 -3.07 5.18
CA THR A 98 -8.47 -3.34 5.81
C THR A 98 -7.73 -4.48 5.11
N GLU A 99 -6.42 -4.28 4.93
CA GLU A 99 -5.50 -5.28 4.38
C GLU A 99 -4.49 -5.66 5.46
N ASN A 100 -4.28 -6.96 5.64
CA ASN A 100 -3.49 -7.48 6.75
C ASN A 100 -3.99 -6.99 8.14
N GLY A 101 -5.27 -6.60 8.24
CA GLY A 101 -5.87 -6.01 9.45
C GLY A 101 -5.55 -4.53 9.68
N HIS A 102 -4.93 -3.86 8.72
CA HIS A 102 -4.46 -2.49 8.85
C HIS A 102 -5.15 -1.57 7.84
N ARG A 103 -5.40 -0.34 8.29
CA ARG A 103 -5.70 0.83 7.45
C ARG A 103 -5.13 2.07 8.14
N PRO A 104 -4.00 2.62 7.66
CA PRO A 104 -3.30 2.30 6.41
C PRO A 104 -2.53 0.97 6.41
N ALA A 105 -2.49 0.30 5.26
CA ALA A 105 -1.67 -0.89 5.00
C ALA A 105 -0.58 -0.57 3.96
N VAL A 106 0.60 -1.17 4.15
CA VAL A 106 1.79 -0.93 3.31
C VAL A 106 1.59 -1.53 1.92
N ASP A 107 1.06 -2.75 1.84
CA ASP A 107 0.82 -3.44 0.56
C ASP A 107 -0.09 -2.63 -0.37
N VAL A 108 -1.10 -1.91 0.17
CA VAL A 108 -1.98 -1.06 -0.63
C VAL A 108 -1.21 0.08 -1.29
N LEU A 109 -0.36 0.79 -0.54
CA LEU A 109 0.46 1.87 -1.08
C LEU A 109 1.40 1.32 -2.16
N PHE A 110 2.13 0.26 -1.83
CA PHE A 110 3.16 -0.30 -2.70
C PHE A 110 2.56 -0.85 -4.00
N ARG A 111 1.42 -1.54 -3.92
CA ARG A 111 0.71 -2.05 -5.08
C ARG A 111 0.20 -0.91 -5.96
N SER A 112 -0.34 0.17 -5.38
CA SER A 112 -0.77 1.34 -6.17
C SER A 112 0.42 2.02 -6.88
N ALA A 113 1.58 2.09 -6.25
CA ALA A 113 2.81 2.60 -6.86
C ALA A 113 3.30 1.69 -7.99
N ALA A 114 3.34 0.38 -7.78
CA ALA A 114 3.73 -0.58 -8.80
C ALA A 114 2.90 -0.42 -10.09
N HIS A 115 1.58 -0.27 -9.97
CA HIS A 115 0.68 -0.23 -11.12
C HIS A 115 0.64 1.13 -11.83
N THR A 116 0.77 2.24 -11.08
CA THR A 116 0.52 3.58 -11.63
C THR A 116 1.78 4.40 -11.85
N VAL A 117 2.85 4.09 -11.11
CA VAL A 117 4.17 4.74 -11.19
C VAL A 117 5.18 3.85 -11.89
N GLY A 118 5.06 2.52 -11.73
CA GLY A 118 5.85 1.53 -12.46
C GLY A 118 7.36 1.67 -12.19
N PRO A 119 8.22 1.72 -13.22
CA PRO A 119 9.67 1.75 -13.05
C PRO A 119 10.22 2.92 -12.24
N ARG A 120 9.48 4.03 -12.13
CA ARG A 120 9.86 5.20 -11.34
C ARG A 120 9.76 4.97 -9.82
N ALA A 121 9.10 3.90 -9.38
CA ALA A 121 8.87 3.62 -7.97
C ALA A 121 10.10 2.99 -7.29
N ILE A 122 10.37 3.43 -6.05
CA ILE A 122 11.29 2.79 -5.11
C ILE A 122 10.46 2.36 -3.89
N GLY A 123 10.35 1.06 -3.66
CA GLY A 123 9.71 0.50 -2.47
C GLY A 123 10.73 0.23 -1.38
N VAL A 124 10.45 0.70 -0.15
CA VAL A 124 11.36 0.58 1.00
C VAL A 124 10.63 -0.06 2.18
N VAL A 125 11.04 -1.27 2.57
CA VAL A 125 10.50 -1.95 3.76
C VAL A 125 11.47 -1.76 4.94
N LEU A 126 10.97 -1.19 6.03
CA LEU A 126 11.71 -0.96 7.26
C LEU A 126 11.24 -1.91 8.39
N SER A 127 11.84 -1.75 9.57
CA SER A 127 11.48 -2.45 10.81
C SER A 127 9.96 -2.56 11.03
N GLY A 128 9.53 -3.78 11.37
CA GLY A 128 8.15 -4.07 11.69
C GLY A 128 7.88 -5.55 11.94
N SER A 129 6.68 -5.85 12.43
CA SER A 129 6.22 -7.22 12.69
C SER A 129 5.42 -7.77 11.50
N LEU A 130 5.38 -9.09 11.35
CA LEU A 130 4.62 -9.78 10.30
C LEU A 130 5.12 -9.43 8.89
N ASP A 131 4.25 -9.40 7.90
CA ASP A 131 4.55 -9.49 6.47
C ASP A 131 3.95 -8.37 5.60
N ASP A 132 3.22 -7.41 6.18
CA ASP A 132 2.66 -6.28 5.41
C ASP A 132 3.78 -5.47 4.73
N GLY A 133 3.69 -5.33 3.41
CA GLY A 133 4.70 -4.73 2.56
C GLY A 133 5.48 -5.73 1.70
N ALA A 134 5.46 -7.03 2.03
CA ALA A 134 6.18 -8.05 1.25
C ALA A 134 5.55 -8.27 -0.14
N ALA A 135 4.22 -8.47 -0.20
CA ALA A 135 3.50 -8.67 -1.45
C ALA A 135 3.50 -7.40 -2.32
N GLY A 136 3.39 -6.23 -1.68
CA GLY A 136 3.50 -4.93 -2.33
C GLY A 136 4.89 -4.70 -2.90
N LEU A 137 5.96 -5.08 -2.19
CA LEU A 137 7.33 -4.91 -2.66
C LEU A 137 7.63 -5.82 -3.85
N MET A 138 7.12 -7.06 -3.80
CA MET A 138 7.14 -7.97 -4.95
C MET A 138 6.43 -7.35 -6.16
N SER A 139 5.28 -6.70 -5.94
CA SER A 139 4.57 -5.99 -7.01
C SER A 139 5.43 -4.86 -7.61
N ILE A 140 6.10 -4.06 -6.79
CA ILE A 140 7.01 -3.00 -7.26
C ILE A 140 8.13 -3.59 -8.14
N ALA A 141 8.80 -4.65 -7.66
CA ALA A 141 9.85 -5.32 -8.41
C ALA A 141 9.35 -5.89 -9.75
N ALA A 142 8.18 -6.54 -9.74
CA ALA A 142 7.56 -7.10 -10.95
C ALA A 142 7.18 -6.04 -11.99
N HIS A 143 6.96 -4.79 -11.58
CA HIS A 143 6.66 -3.66 -12.46
C HIS A 143 7.90 -2.81 -12.81
N GLY A 144 9.10 -3.33 -12.54
CA GLY A 144 10.37 -2.69 -12.90
C GLY A 144 10.82 -1.57 -11.94
N GLY A 145 10.11 -1.39 -10.82
CA GLY A 145 10.53 -0.52 -9.73
C GLY A 145 11.70 -1.11 -8.94
N ALA A 146 12.33 -0.31 -8.10
CA ALA A 146 13.41 -0.76 -7.23
C ALA A 146 12.87 -1.23 -5.87
N ALA A 147 13.34 -2.38 -5.39
CA ALA A 147 13.02 -2.90 -4.08
C ALA A 147 14.21 -2.71 -3.13
N VAL A 148 13.96 -2.10 -1.98
CA VAL A 148 14.94 -1.81 -0.93
C VAL A 148 14.40 -2.33 0.40
N VAL A 149 15.24 -2.99 1.18
CA VAL A 149 14.86 -3.57 2.47
C VAL A 149 15.91 -3.22 3.52
N GLN A 150 15.48 -2.77 4.69
CA GLN A 150 16.36 -2.62 5.85
C GLN A 150 16.97 -3.99 6.21
N GLU A 151 18.27 -4.03 6.46
CA GLU A 151 18.96 -5.24 6.93
C GLU A 151 18.24 -5.84 8.16
N PRO A 152 17.74 -7.10 8.13
CA PRO A 152 16.92 -7.63 9.21
C PRO A 152 17.62 -7.66 10.58
N VAL A 153 18.95 -7.83 10.61
CA VAL A 153 19.72 -7.83 11.87
C VAL A 153 19.90 -6.43 12.47
N ASP A 154 19.71 -5.39 11.67
CA ASP A 154 19.74 -3.98 12.07
C ASP A 154 18.35 -3.46 12.49
N ALA A 155 17.28 -4.14 12.06
CA ALA A 155 15.91 -3.78 12.39
C ALA A 155 15.55 -4.11 13.85
N ILE A 156 14.89 -3.17 14.55
CA ILE A 156 14.32 -3.39 15.89
C ILE A 156 13.35 -4.57 15.87
N CYS A 157 12.55 -4.69 14.81
CA CYS A 157 11.68 -5.81 14.53
C CYS A 157 11.96 -6.32 13.11
N ALA A 158 12.57 -7.49 13.02
CA ALA A 158 13.03 -8.09 11.77
C ALA A 158 11.92 -8.74 10.92
N GLY A 159 10.66 -8.77 11.39
CA GLY A 159 9.56 -9.51 10.75
C GLY A 159 9.28 -9.04 9.32
N MET A 160 8.93 -7.75 9.17
CA MET A 160 8.62 -7.17 7.85
C MET A 160 9.81 -7.27 6.89
N PRO A 161 11.05 -6.86 7.27
CA PRO A 161 12.21 -7.04 6.41
C PRO A 161 12.48 -8.49 5.99
N ALA A 162 12.42 -9.44 6.94
CA ALA A 162 12.68 -10.85 6.64
C ALA A 162 11.62 -11.45 5.70
N ASN A 163 10.35 -11.07 5.85
CA ASN A 163 9.29 -11.51 4.93
C ASN A 163 9.45 -10.87 3.54
N ALA A 164 9.78 -9.58 3.47
CA ALA A 164 10.04 -8.91 2.20
C ALA A 164 11.20 -9.56 1.42
N LEU A 165 12.27 -9.99 2.08
CA LEU A 165 13.39 -10.69 1.44
C LEU A 165 13.08 -12.11 0.99
N ARG A 166 12.11 -12.79 1.62
CA ARG A 166 11.65 -14.09 1.14
C ARG A 166 10.92 -13.96 -0.20
N GLU A 167 10.08 -12.93 -0.33
CA GLU A 167 9.32 -12.67 -1.56
C GLU A 167 10.16 -11.99 -2.65
N VAL A 168 11.12 -11.14 -2.24
CA VAL A 168 12.02 -10.41 -3.16
C VAL A 168 13.49 -10.64 -2.78
N PRO A 169 14.07 -11.82 -3.08
CA PRO A 169 15.46 -12.14 -2.74
C PRO A 169 16.49 -11.23 -3.43
N THR A 170 16.08 -10.52 -4.48
CA THR A 170 16.91 -9.59 -5.26
C THR A 170 16.85 -8.15 -4.77
N ALA A 171 16.09 -7.87 -3.70
CA ALA A 171 16.01 -6.51 -3.14
C ALA A 171 17.38 -6.03 -2.67
N ARG A 172 17.64 -4.72 -2.80
CA ARG A 172 18.85 -4.12 -2.23
C ARG A 172 18.69 -4.08 -0.72
N VAL A 173 19.61 -4.74 0.00
CA VAL A 173 19.62 -4.80 1.45
C VAL A 173 20.71 -3.88 1.98
N ALA A 174 20.37 -3.05 2.97
CA ALA A 174 21.36 -2.22 3.64
C ALA A 174 20.94 -1.88 5.08
N PRO A 175 21.89 -1.62 6.00
CA PRO A 175 21.61 -1.08 7.32
C PRO A 175 20.90 0.27 7.25
N ILE A 176 20.11 0.63 8.26
CA ILE A 176 19.32 1.87 8.28
C ILE A 176 20.16 3.12 8.00
N ALA A 177 21.39 3.16 8.51
CA ALA A 177 22.35 4.24 8.32
C ALA A 177 22.77 4.46 6.85
N GLN A 178 22.60 3.46 5.98
CA GLN A 178 22.99 3.49 4.56
C GLN A 178 21.78 3.58 3.62
N LEU A 179 20.55 3.41 4.11
CA LEU A 179 19.37 3.39 3.24
C LEU A 179 19.13 4.73 2.54
N ALA A 180 19.49 5.86 3.15
CA ALA A 180 19.38 7.18 2.51
C ALA A 180 20.32 7.30 1.29
N ASP A 181 21.52 6.73 1.37
CA ASP A 181 22.48 6.71 0.26
C ASP A 181 21.96 5.81 -0.88
N VAL A 182 21.44 4.62 -0.54
CA VAL A 182 20.83 3.70 -1.52
C VAL A 182 19.65 4.37 -2.24
N ILE A 183 18.77 5.06 -1.51
CA ILE A 183 17.64 5.78 -2.12
C ILE A 183 18.17 6.89 -3.04
N THR A 184 19.15 7.67 -2.59
CA THR A 184 19.72 8.77 -3.38
C THR A 184 20.35 8.26 -4.67
N GLU A 185 21.13 7.16 -4.62
CA GLU A 185 21.67 6.47 -5.80
C GLU A 185 20.56 6.06 -6.77
N LEU A 186 19.52 5.39 -6.27
CA LEU A 186 18.42 4.90 -7.09
C LEU A 186 17.61 6.02 -7.76
N THR A 187 17.50 7.19 -7.12
CA THR A 187 16.85 8.37 -7.73
C THR A 187 17.65 8.98 -8.87
N ALA A 188 18.98 8.79 -8.88
CA ALA A 188 19.84 9.24 -9.97
C ALA A 188 19.80 8.30 -11.20
N GLU A 189 19.32 7.07 -11.04
CA GLU A 189 19.18 6.12 -12.14
C GLU A 189 18.06 6.53 -13.12
N ARG A 190 18.35 6.41 -14.42
CA ARG A 190 17.36 6.59 -15.49
C ARG A 190 16.59 5.29 -15.70
N VAL A 191 15.28 5.40 -15.80
CA VAL A 191 14.37 4.31 -16.13
C VAL A 191 13.70 4.55 -17.47
N GLY A 192 13.43 3.46 -18.19
CA GLY A 192 12.65 3.52 -19.42
C GLY A 192 11.24 4.05 -19.11
N GLY A 193 10.71 4.94 -19.94
CA GLY A 193 9.29 5.24 -19.89
C GLY A 193 8.52 3.98 -20.27
N GLN A 194 7.51 3.59 -19.48
CA GLN A 194 6.55 2.62 -20.00
C GLN A 194 5.92 3.20 -21.27
N PRO A 195 5.58 2.37 -22.28
CA PRO A 195 4.52 2.73 -23.18
C PRO A 195 3.30 2.93 -22.28
N VAL A 196 2.87 4.18 -22.10
CA VAL A 196 1.50 4.46 -21.67
C VAL A 196 0.65 3.64 -22.61
N GLY A 197 -0.09 2.67 -22.09
CA GLY A 197 -0.86 1.74 -22.90
C GLY A 197 -1.85 2.51 -23.77
N HIS A 198 -1.43 2.85 -24.99
CA HIS A 198 -2.30 3.21 -26.09
C HIS A 198 -2.96 1.93 -26.57
N ASP A 199 -3.95 1.44 -25.82
CA ASP A 199 -4.91 0.43 -26.27
C ASP A 199 -6.21 0.49 -25.46
N TRP A 200 -6.60 1.71 -25.05
CA TRP A 200 -7.96 1.98 -24.60
C TRP A 200 -8.58 3.01 -25.54
N THR A 201 -8.85 2.61 -26.78
CA THR A 201 -9.87 3.28 -27.56
C THR A 201 -11.23 3.06 -26.87
N GLU A 202 -12.08 4.09 -26.85
CA GLU A 202 -13.46 4.00 -26.33
C GLU A 202 -14.21 2.78 -26.91
N GLU A 203 -13.88 2.38 -28.14
CA GLU A 203 -14.45 1.23 -28.84
C GLU A 203 -13.93 -0.13 -28.32
N ALA A 204 -12.68 -0.24 -27.86
CA ALA A 204 -12.16 -1.46 -27.22
C ALA A 204 -12.73 -1.66 -25.79
N LEU A 205 -13.12 -0.56 -25.14
CA LEU A 205 -13.78 -0.56 -23.83
C LEU A 205 -15.25 -0.99 -23.93
N ALA A 206 -15.90 -0.78 -25.08
CA ALA A 206 -17.34 -1.01 -25.26
C ALA A 206 -17.71 -2.46 -25.64
N VAL A 207 -16.78 -3.27 -26.18
CA VAL A 207 -17.10 -4.60 -26.76
C VAL A 207 -16.62 -5.79 -25.90
N ARG A 208 -16.02 -5.57 -24.73
CA ARG A 208 -15.56 -6.65 -23.81
C ARG A 208 -16.00 -6.48 -22.36
N LYS A 209 -17.09 -5.75 -22.12
CA LYS A 209 -17.36 -5.15 -20.80
C LYS A 209 -18.29 -5.90 -19.84
N ASP A 210 -19.02 -6.92 -20.26
CA ASP A 210 -20.00 -7.53 -19.35
C ASP A 210 -19.45 -8.79 -18.67
N ASP A 211 -19.17 -9.87 -19.40
CA ASP A 211 -18.84 -11.15 -18.75
C ASP A 211 -17.53 -11.15 -17.93
N ALA A 212 -16.50 -10.43 -18.36
CA ALA A 212 -15.20 -10.44 -17.68
C ALA A 212 -15.25 -9.64 -16.37
N LEU A 213 -15.95 -8.52 -16.39
CA LEU A 213 -16.19 -7.70 -15.21
C LEU A 213 -17.13 -8.44 -14.25
N GLU A 214 -18.22 -9.01 -14.75
CA GLU A 214 -19.16 -9.78 -13.94
C GLU A 214 -18.48 -10.98 -13.26
N ARG A 215 -17.67 -11.75 -14.00
CA ARG A 215 -16.86 -12.84 -13.42
C ARG A 215 -15.90 -12.34 -12.33
N ALA A 216 -15.29 -11.17 -12.52
CA ALA A 216 -14.40 -10.58 -11.53
C ALA A 216 -15.16 -10.16 -10.26
N LEU A 217 -16.35 -9.55 -10.42
CA LEU A 217 -17.22 -9.17 -9.31
C LEU A 217 -17.72 -10.39 -8.53
N TRP A 218 -18.17 -11.45 -9.23
CA TRP A 218 -18.56 -12.71 -8.58
C TRP A 218 -17.39 -13.40 -7.87
N THR A 219 -16.19 -13.36 -8.45
CA THR A 219 -14.98 -13.90 -7.81
C THR A 219 -14.65 -13.12 -6.55
N ALA A 220 -14.69 -11.79 -6.61
CA ALA A 220 -14.46 -10.92 -5.45
C ALA A 220 -15.51 -11.17 -4.35
N LEU A 221 -16.79 -11.30 -4.71
CA LEU A 221 -17.86 -11.61 -3.76
C LEU A 221 -17.62 -12.96 -3.07
N ARG A 222 -17.26 -14.01 -3.82
CA ARG A 222 -16.93 -15.32 -3.25
C ARG A 222 -15.75 -15.24 -2.29
N THR A 223 -14.68 -14.50 -2.65
CA THR A 223 -13.53 -14.29 -1.77
C THR A 223 -13.92 -13.56 -0.48
N LEU A 224 -14.85 -12.59 -0.55
CA LEU A 224 -15.38 -11.92 0.65
C LEU A 224 -16.23 -12.86 1.51
N ASP A 225 -17.10 -13.68 0.91
CA ASP A 225 -17.90 -14.67 1.64
C ASP A 225 -17.03 -15.72 2.35
N GLU A 226 -15.92 -16.13 1.71
CA GLU A 226 -14.92 -17.00 2.31
C GLU A 226 -14.21 -16.31 3.50
N LYS A 227 -13.84 -15.03 3.35
CA LYS A 227 -13.24 -14.22 4.43
C LYS A 227 -14.20 -14.04 5.61
N ILE A 228 -15.48 -13.76 5.35
CA ILE A 228 -16.54 -13.64 6.37
C ILE A 228 -16.67 -14.96 7.13
N SER A 229 -16.80 -16.07 6.40
CA SER A 229 -16.96 -17.41 6.97
C SER A 229 -15.76 -17.81 7.84
N LEU A 230 -14.54 -17.55 7.37
CA LEU A 230 -13.33 -17.80 8.15
C LEU A 230 -13.26 -16.88 9.38
N GLY A 231 -13.55 -15.58 9.22
CA GLY A 231 -13.53 -14.60 10.30
C GLY A 231 -14.45 -15.00 11.46
N HIS A 232 -15.68 -15.44 11.19
CA HIS A 232 -16.58 -15.95 12.23
C HIS A 232 -16.03 -17.17 12.98
N ARG A 233 -15.39 -18.11 12.27
CA ARG A 233 -14.75 -19.28 12.93
C ARG A 233 -13.60 -18.86 13.83
N MET A 234 -12.79 -17.90 13.39
CA MET A 234 -11.66 -17.39 14.17
C MET A 234 -12.12 -16.57 15.38
N GLU A 235 -13.18 -15.77 15.23
CA GLU A 235 -13.83 -15.04 16.32
C GLU A 235 -14.30 -16.00 17.42
N GLN A 236 -15.08 -17.03 17.06
CA GLN A 236 -15.57 -18.03 18.02
C GLN A 236 -14.42 -18.76 18.71
N THR A 237 -13.39 -19.15 17.96
CA THR A 237 -12.20 -19.81 18.52
C THR A 237 -11.47 -18.89 19.50
N ALA A 238 -11.33 -17.60 19.19
CA ALA A 238 -10.70 -16.63 20.08
C ALA A 238 -11.52 -16.43 21.36
N MET A 239 -12.85 -16.34 21.26
CA MET A 239 -13.75 -16.27 22.43
C MET A 239 -13.62 -17.49 23.33
N GLN A 240 -13.62 -18.71 22.76
CA GLN A 240 -13.46 -19.96 23.52
C GLN A 240 -12.12 -20.04 24.26
N ARG A 241 -11.06 -19.45 23.69
CA ARG A 241 -9.73 -19.37 24.30
C ARG A 241 -9.56 -18.21 25.27
N GLY A 242 -10.62 -17.43 25.54
CA GLY A 242 -10.55 -16.23 26.38
C GLY A 242 -9.74 -15.07 25.76
N ASN A 243 -9.40 -15.14 24.47
CA ASN A 243 -8.71 -14.07 23.76
C ASN A 243 -9.72 -13.01 23.27
N GLY A 244 -10.17 -12.17 24.20
CA GLY A 244 -11.14 -11.11 23.90
C GLY A 244 -10.63 -10.05 22.92
N TYR A 245 -9.32 -9.81 22.86
CA TYR A 245 -8.74 -8.91 21.86
C TYR A 245 -8.86 -9.48 20.44
N GLY A 246 -8.39 -10.72 20.25
CA GLY A 246 -8.47 -11.41 18.96
C GLY A 246 -9.92 -11.54 18.47
N ALA A 247 -10.85 -11.87 19.38
CA ALA A 247 -12.28 -11.94 19.04
C ALA A 247 -12.81 -10.61 18.47
N ARG A 248 -12.52 -9.48 19.12
CA ARG A 248 -12.92 -8.15 18.60
C ARG A 248 -12.28 -7.81 17.27
N TRP A 249 -11.01 -8.19 17.06
CA TRP A 249 -10.32 -7.98 15.79
C TRP A 249 -11.01 -8.76 14.65
N TYR A 250 -11.31 -10.05 14.86
CA TYR A 250 -12.02 -10.85 13.86
C TYR A 250 -13.43 -10.32 13.61
N ALA A 251 -14.16 -9.93 14.65
CA ALA A 251 -15.50 -9.35 14.53
C ALA A 251 -15.51 -8.07 13.67
N ALA A 252 -14.55 -7.18 13.88
CA ALA A 252 -14.41 -5.95 13.08
C ALA A 252 -14.09 -6.26 11.61
N SER A 253 -13.18 -7.21 11.36
CA SER A 253 -12.82 -7.65 10.00
C SER A 253 -14.01 -8.28 9.27
N VAL A 254 -14.83 -9.06 9.97
CA VAL A 254 -16.08 -9.64 9.43
C VAL A 254 -17.08 -8.55 9.06
N ALA A 255 -17.36 -7.62 9.98
CA ALA A 255 -18.31 -6.54 9.74
C ALA A 255 -17.95 -5.73 8.49
N GLU A 256 -16.66 -5.46 8.32
CA GLU A 256 -16.12 -4.75 7.18
C GLU A 256 -16.27 -5.52 5.86
N ALA A 257 -15.89 -6.81 5.86
CA ALA A 257 -16.03 -7.67 4.69
C ALA A 257 -17.50 -7.85 4.27
N THR A 258 -18.42 -7.95 5.23
CA THR A 258 -19.86 -8.00 4.99
C THR A 258 -20.35 -6.74 4.29
N GLN A 259 -19.94 -5.56 4.76
CA GLN A 259 -20.32 -4.29 4.13
C GLN A 259 -19.86 -4.21 2.67
N ALA A 260 -18.64 -4.65 2.36
CA ALA A 260 -18.16 -4.68 0.98
C ALA A 260 -18.89 -5.73 0.12
N ALA A 261 -19.19 -6.90 0.68
CA ALA A 261 -19.96 -7.94 -0.01
C ALA A 261 -21.37 -7.44 -0.37
N ASP A 262 -22.02 -6.69 0.52
CA ASP A 262 -23.35 -6.11 0.27
C ASP A 262 -23.34 -5.09 -0.88
N VAL A 263 -22.28 -4.28 -0.99
CA VAL A 263 -22.10 -3.37 -2.14
C VAL A 263 -21.98 -4.18 -3.43
N LEU A 264 -21.14 -5.22 -3.47
CA LEU A 264 -21.01 -6.06 -4.67
C LEU A 264 -22.32 -6.76 -5.04
N ARG A 265 -23.03 -7.31 -4.04
CA ARG A 265 -24.35 -7.94 -4.25
C ARG A 265 -25.37 -6.96 -4.85
N HIS A 266 -25.36 -5.70 -4.41
CA HIS A 266 -26.22 -4.67 -4.95
C HIS A 266 -25.88 -4.37 -6.41
N PHE A 267 -24.60 -4.13 -6.72
CA PHE A 267 -24.16 -3.88 -8.10
C PHE A 267 -24.49 -5.04 -9.04
N ILE A 268 -24.19 -6.28 -8.63
CA ILE A 268 -24.48 -7.47 -9.44
C ILE A 268 -26.00 -7.63 -9.66
N ARG A 269 -26.83 -7.38 -8.64
CA ARG A 269 -28.30 -7.45 -8.81
C ARG A 269 -28.83 -6.38 -9.76
N ASP A 270 -28.35 -5.14 -9.63
CA ASP A 270 -28.82 -4.03 -10.45
C ASP A 270 -28.41 -4.21 -11.91
N ASP A 271 -27.24 -4.79 -12.17
CA ASP A 271 -26.75 -5.09 -13.53
C ASP A 271 -27.58 -6.21 -14.19
N VAL A 272 -27.88 -7.29 -13.45
CA VAL A 272 -28.76 -8.38 -13.90
C VAL A 272 -30.17 -7.86 -14.24
N LEU A 273 -30.73 -6.98 -13.40
CA LEU A 273 -32.05 -6.37 -13.63
C LEU A 273 -32.06 -5.39 -14.82
N ALA A 274 -30.94 -4.69 -15.07
CA ALA A 274 -30.79 -3.80 -16.22
C ALA A 274 -30.75 -4.59 -17.54
N GLN A 275 -30.02 -5.71 -17.59
CA GLN A 275 -29.94 -6.56 -18.78
C GLN A 275 -31.27 -7.24 -19.13
N GLU A 276 -32.07 -7.66 -18.13
CA GLU A 276 -33.40 -8.24 -18.35
C GLU A 276 -34.45 -7.22 -18.86
N GLY A 277 -34.27 -5.92 -18.57
CA GLY A 277 -35.15 -4.84 -19.02
C GLY A 277 -34.97 -4.42 -20.48
N THR A 278 -33.76 -4.56 -21.03
CA THR A 278 -33.44 -4.26 -22.44
C THR A 278 -33.84 -5.36 -23.43
N ALA A 279 -34.24 -6.54 -22.94
CA ALA A 279 -34.64 -7.69 -23.76
C ALA A 279 -36.17 -7.76 -24.02
N ARG A 280 -36.92 -6.68 -23.78
CA ARG A 280 -38.38 -6.59 -23.99
C ARG A 280 -38.79 -5.54 -25.00
#